data_AF-A0AAU3HB75-F1
#
_entry.id   AF-A0AAU3HB75-F1
#
_cell.length_a   1.000
_cell.length_b   1.000
_cell.length_c   1.000
_cell.angle_alpha   90.00
_cell.angle_beta   90.00
_cell.angle_gamma   90.00
#
_symmetry.space_group_name_H-M   'P 1'
#
loop_
_entity.id
_entity.type
_entity.pdbx_description
1 polymer ?
#
loop_
_entity_poly.entity_id
_entity_poly.type
_entity_poly.pdbx_seq_one_letter_code
_entity_poly.pdbx_strand_id
1 'polypeptide(L)' 'MSHHQSDQDRIESRAHLLPEEAAAGSDDAQAQADAILAESDLREEDQNAAPDTVLEHRTSAETVTPVEPPD' A
#
# COMPACT_ATOMS: atom_id res chain seq x y z
N MET A 1 9.57 -11.65 6.13
CA MET A 1 10.26 -10.39 6.47
C MET A 1 9.94 -10.09 7.93
N SER A 2 10.95 -9.85 8.77
CA SER A 2 10.71 -9.65 10.22
C SER A 2 10.12 -8.26 10.47
N HIS A 3 8.79 -8.15 10.51
CA HIS A 3 8.10 -6.98 11.07
C HIS A 3 8.09 -7.05 12.60
N HIS A 4 9.27 -7.11 13.24
CA HIS A 4 9.39 -7.04 14.70
C HIS A 4 9.39 -5.59 15.22
N GLN A 5 8.73 -4.68 14.50
CA GLN A 5 8.43 -3.35 15.01
C GLN A 5 7.11 -3.47 15.76
N SER A 6 6.98 -2.84 16.93
CA SER A 6 5.67 -2.79 17.58
C SER A 6 4.71 -1.96 16.73
N ASP A 7 3.40 -2.20 16.85
CA ASP A 7 2.41 -1.42 16.11
C ASP A 7 2.51 0.06 16.44
N GLN A 8 2.83 0.41 17.69
CA GLN A 8 3.03 1.79 18.10
C GLN A 8 4.22 2.45 17.38
N ASP A 9 5.34 1.75 17.21
CA ASP A 9 6.49 2.29 16.47
C ASP A 9 6.15 2.50 14.98
N ARG A 10 5.35 1.61 14.40
CA ARG A 10 4.87 1.72 13.01
C ARG A 10 3.95 2.93 12.84
N ILE A 11 3.00 3.10 13.76
CA ILE A 11 2.05 4.22 13.78
C ILE A 11 2.80 5.54 13.95
N GLU A 12 3.70 5.64 14.92
CA GLU A 12 4.50 6.85 15.16
C GLU A 12 5.31 7.23 13.92
N SER A 13 5.98 6.25 13.30
CA SER A 13 6.75 6.50 12.08
C SER A 13 5.89 6.97 10.90
N ARG A 14 4.67 6.43 10.72
CA ARG A 14 3.79 6.78 9.60
C ARG A 14 3.06 8.11 9.83
N ALA A 15 2.72 8.42 11.07
CA ALA A 15 2.04 9.65 11.45
C ALA A 15 2.92 10.90 11.29
N HIS A 16 4.23 10.73 11.04
CA HIS A 16 5.11 11.81 10.67
C HIS A 16 4.80 12.32 9.25
N LEU A 17 3.92 13.32 9.17
CA LEU A 17 3.43 13.89 7.92
C LEU A 17 4.55 14.56 7.09
N LEU A 18 4.50 14.35 5.77
CA LEU A 18 5.27 15.14 4.81
C LEU A 18 4.75 16.59 4.75
N PRO A 19 5.55 17.56 4.27
CA PRO A 19 5.10 18.96 4.16
C PRO A 19 3.79 19.11 3.37
N GLU A 20 3.61 18.35 2.30
CA GLU A 20 2.41 18.35 1.48
C GLU A 20 1.19 17.78 2.23
N GLU A 21 1.38 16.72 3.03
CA GLU A 21 0.33 16.13 3.85
C GLU A 21 -0.07 17.06 4.99
N ALA A 22 0.91 17.72 5.62
CA ALA A 22 0.66 18.74 6.64
C ALA A 22 -0.07 19.96 6.07
N ALA A 23 0.23 20.36 4.83
CA ALA A 23 -0.46 21.44 4.15
C ALA A 23 -1.90 21.08 3.76
N ALA A 24 -2.16 19.83 3.38
CA ALA A 24 -3.52 19.32 3.17
C ALA A 24 -4.30 19.23 4.48
N GLY A 25 -3.60 18.99 5.59
CA GLY A 25 -4.15 18.89 6.93
C GLY A 25 -4.66 17.48 7.25
N SER A 26 -4.49 17.07 8.50
CA SER A 26 -5.08 15.86 9.08
C SER A 26 -5.58 16.22 10.49
N ASP A 27 -6.81 15.82 10.81
CA ASP A 27 -7.40 16.06 12.12
C ASP A 27 -6.68 15.25 13.23
N ASP A 28 -6.26 14.03 12.90
CA ASP A 28 -5.48 13.15 13.77
C ASP A 28 -4.58 12.24 12.92
N ALA A 29 -3.31 12.61 12.80
CA ALA A 29 -2.32 11.86 12.03
C ALA A 29 -2.02 10.46 12.62
N GLN A 30 -2.17 10.28 13.94
CA GLN A 30 -1.93 9.00 14.60
C GLN A 30 -3.08 8.03 14.30
N ALA A 31 -4.33 8.49 14.46
CA ALA A 31 -5.50 7.68 14.11
C ALA A 31 -5.54 7.34 12.62
N GLN A 32 -5.16 8.29 11.76
CA GLN A 32 -5.05 8.04 10.33
C GLN A 32 -3.97 7.00 10.01
N ALA A 33 -2.80 7.08 10.64
CA ALA A 33 -1.72 6.12 10.46
C ALA A 33 -2.13 4.70 10.89
N ASP A 34 -2.78 4.57 12.04
CA ASP A 34 -3.32 3.29 12.55
C ASP A 34 -4.30 2.66 11.56
N ALA A 35 -5.29 3.43 11.09
CA ALA A 35 -6.27 2.94 10.12
C ALA A 35 -5.63 2.49 8.79
N ILE A 36 -4.65 3.25 8.28
CA ILE A 36 -3.94 2.90 7.05
C ILE A 36 -3.13 1.61 7.23
N LEU A 37 -2.43 1.46 8.35
CA LEU A 37 -1.60 0.28 8.62
C LEU A 37 -2.46 -0.96 8.81
N ALA A 38 -3.55 -0.87 9.57
CA ALA A 38 -4.48 -1.98 9.75
C ALA A 38 -5.09 -2.44 8.41
N GLU A 39 -5.53 -1.51 7.58
CA GLU A 39 -6.03 -1.81 6.23
C GLU A 39 -4.93 -2.42 5.33
N SER A 40 -3.68 -1.93 5.45
CA SER A 40 -2.56 -2.47 4.68
C SER A 40 -2.22 -3.90 5.08
N ASP A 41 -2.23 -4.19 6.38
CA ASP A 41 -1.97 -5.54 6.91
C ASP A 41 -3.05 -6.52 6.42
N LEU A 42 -4.33 -6.10 6.43
CA LEU A 42 -5.43 -6.90 5.88
C LEU A 42 -5.24 -7.20 4.38
N ARG A 43 -4.83 -6.22 3.58
CA ARG A 43 -4.58 -6.44 2.14
C ARG A 43 -3.35 -7.28 1.84
N GLU A 44 -2.35 -7.22 2.72
CA GLU A 44 -1.16 -8.07 2.60
C GLU A 44 -1.52 -9.54 2.85
N GLU A 45 -2.41 -9.81 3.79
CA GLU A 45 -2.92 -11.16 4.09
C GLU A 45 -3.97 -11.64 3.07
N ASP A 46 -4.87 -10.77 2.63
CA ASP A 46 -5.92 -11.05 1.65
C ASP A 46 -6.02 -9.95 0.59
N GLN A 47 -5.64 -10.29 -0.64
CA GLN A 47 -5.72 -9.38 -1.80
C GLN A 47 -7.15 -8.89 -2.09
N ASN A 48 -8.19 -9.58 -1.61
CA ASN A 48 -9.58 -9.18 -1.78
C ASN A 48 -10.10 -8.29 -0.65
N ALA A 49 -9.28 -7.97 0.36
CA ALA A 49 -9.69 -7.15 1.51
C ALA A 49 -10.05 -5.70 1.12
N ALA A 50 -9.64 -5.22 -0.07
CA ALA A 50 -10.13 -3.97 -0.65
C ALA A 50 -10.95 -4.22 -1.93
N PRO A 51 -12.25 -4.51 -1.80
CA PRO A 51 -13.11 -4.85 -2.94
C PRO A 51 -13.31 -3.71 -3.93
N ASP A 52 -13.15 -2.45 -3.49
CA ASP A 52 -13.22 -1.27 -4.36
C ASP A 52 -11.93 -1.07 -5.18
N THR A 53 -10.87 -1.82 -4.89
CA THR A 53 -9.60 -1.75 -5.64
C THR A 53 -9.64 -2.72 -6.81
N VAL A 54 -9.32 -2.22 -8.01
CA VAL A 54 -9.16 -3.06 -9.20
C VAL A 54 -7.74 -3.64 -9.21
N LEU A 55 -7.61 -4.96 -9.04
CA LEU A 55 -6.35 -5.68 -9.22
C LEU A 55 -6.24 -6.23 -10.64
N GLU A 56 -5.21 -5.81 -11.37
CA GLU A 56 -4.91 -6.36 -12.70
C GLU A 56 -4.16 -7.70 -12.57
N HIS A 57 -4.77 -8.78 -13.05
CA HIS A 57 -4.16 -10.11 -13.06
C HIS A 57 -3.31 -10.38 -14.31
N ARG A 58 -2.49 -9.42 -14.72
CA ARG A 58 -1.60 -9.59 -15.88
C ARG A 58 -0.45 -10.53 -15.55
N THR A 59 -0.23 -11.50 -16.42
CA THR A 59 0.96 -12.36 -16.40
C THR A 59 2.16 -11.61 -17.00
N SER A 60 3.38 -12.06 -16.67
CA SER A 60 4.60 -11.45 -17.20
C SER A 60 4.67 -11.48 -18.74
N ALA A 61 4.08 -12.51 -19.36
CA ALA A 61 4.03 -12.65 -20.82
C ALA A 61 3.14 -11.58 -21.48
N GLU A 62 2.11 -11.12 -20.78
CA GLU A 62 1.18 -10.11 -21.30
C GLU A 62 1.77 -8.69 -21.24
N THR A 63 2.85 -8.46 -20.47
CA THR A 63 3.51 -7.16 -20.37
C THR A 63 4.53 -6.91 -21.50
N VAL A 64 5.00 -7.97 -22.16
CA VAL A 64 5.99 -7.87 -23.24
C VAL A 64 5.29 -7.86 -24.60
N THR A 65 5.61 -6.89 -25.45
CA THR A 65 5.23 -6.91 -26.87
C THR A 65 5.81 -8.17 -27.54
N PRO A 66 4.99 -9.01 -28.20
CA PRO A 66 5.48 -10.20 -28.89
C PRO A 66 6.59 -9.83 -29.88
N VAL A 67 7.76 -10.47 -29.79
CA VAL A 67 8.78 -10.39 -30.84
C VAL A 67 8.26 -11.17 -32.03
N GLU A 68 7.89 -10.47 -33.10
CA GLU A 68 7.53 -11.09 -34.37
C GLU A 68 8.78 -11.83 -34.92
N PRO A 69 8.69 -13.13 -35.27
CA PRO A 69 9.80 -13.83 -35.88
C PRO A 69 10.11 -13.21 -37.26
N PRO A 70 11.39 -13.11 -37.68
CA PRO A 70 11.73 -12.61 -39.00
C PRO A 70 11.25 -13.55 -40.11
N ASP A 71 10.73 -12.97 -41.20
CA ASP A 71 10.36 -13.64 -42.46
C ASP A 71 11.51 -14.45 -43.10
#